data_AF-D3P5B4-F1
#
_entry.id   AF-D3P5B4-F1
#
_cell.length_a   1.000
_cell.length_b   1.000
_cell.length_c   1.000
_cell.angle_alpha   90.00
_cell.angle_beta   90.00
_cell.angle_gamma   90.00
#
_symmetry.space_group_name_H-M   'P 1'
#
loop_
_entity.id
_entity.type
_entity.pdbx_description
1 polymer ?
#
loop_
_entity_poly.entity_id
_entity_poly.type
_entity_poly.pdbx_seq_one_letter_code
_entity_poly.pdbx_strand_id
1 'polypeptide(L)'
;MSGVYVFLGPTLPREDAVLELDATYLPPVAQGDVLRLCAERPAAIGIIDGFFESVPSVWHKEILYAIHAGIPVFGASSMGALRAAELYPFGMIGVGAIFEAFRDGRLEDDDEVAVIHGPAELGYTSLSEAMVNIRRTLSDAVAERVLTAGTALRLESIAKELPYRERGYGRMLRLGGDIELPAAELSAFRGWLPQGRFDQKREDAKAMLRTMARRLGQRTEDGVAPEARFHFERTVLWERALREAAPLAI
;
A
#
# COMPACT_ATOMS: atom_id res chain seq x y z
N MET A 1 -1.06 6.53 -24.99
CA MET A 1 -0.62 5.95 -23.69
C MET A 1 -0.07 7.08 -22.85
N SER A 2 -0.56 7.23 -21.62
CA SER A 2 -0.32 8.37 -20.74
C SER A 2 1.12 8.49 -20.21
N GLY A 3 1.99 7.51 -20.48
CA GLY A 3 3.35 7.47 -19.94
C GLY A 3 3.38 7.25 -18.43
N VAL A 4 2.24 6.92 -17.82
CA VAL A 4 2.08 6.70 -16.38
C VAL A 4 1.98 5.21 -16.12
N TYR A 5 2.70 4.74 -15.12
CA TYR A 5 2.73 3.34 -14.74
C TYR A 5 2.41 3.18 -13.26
N VAL A 6 1.60 2.18 -12.92
CA VAL A 6 1.17 1.94 -11.54
C VAL A 6 1.34 0.46 -11.20
N PHE A 7 2.13 0.16 -10.17
CA PHE A 7 2.27 -1.20 -9.63
C PHE A 7 1.11 -1.50 -8.68
N LEU A 8 0.26 -2.45 -9.06
CA LEU A 8 -1.01 -2.74 -8.39
C LEU A 8 -1.27 -4.25 -8.31
N GLY A 9 -1.84 -4.72 -7.20
CA GLY A 9 -2.32 -6.08 -7.04
C GLY A 9 -3.55 -6.14 -6.11
N PRO A 10 -3.46 -6.78 -4.93
CA PRO A 10 -4.62 -7.09 -4.10
C PRO A 10 -5.37 -5.86 -3.56
N THR A 11 -4.71 -4.70 -3.46
CA THR A 11 -5.27 -3.55 -2.75
C THR A 11 -6.46 -2.91 -3.47
N LEU A 12 -6.48 -2.93 -4.81
CA LEU A 12 -7.54 -2.34 -5.61
C LEU A 12 -7.69 -3.15 -6.91
N PRO A 13 -8.89 -3.66 -7.24
CA PRO A 13 -9.13 -4.31 -8.52
C PRO A 13 -8.81 -3.38 -9.68
N ARG A 14 -8.19 -3.93 -10.73
CA ARG A 14 -7.80 -3.14 -11.91
C ARG A 14 -9.00 -2.44 -12.56
N GLU A 15 -10.16 -3.09 -12.59
CA GLU A 15 -11.42 -2.53 -13.10
C GLU A 15 -11.88 -1.27 -12.36
N ASP A 16 -11.59 -1.16 -11.06
CA ASP A 16 -11.86 0.04 -10.29
C ASP A 16 -10.76 1.09 -10.52
N ALA A 17 -9.50 0.65 -10.63
CA ALA A 17 -8.37 1.55 -10.80
C ALA A 17 -8.43 2.35 -12.12
N VAL A 18 -8.82 1.69 -13.22
CA VAL A 18 -8.94 2.35 -14.55
C VAL A 18 -10.01 3.45 -14.58
N LEU A 19 -10.98 3.42 -13.64
CA LEU A 19 -11.97 4.50 -13.50
C LEU A 19 -11.37 5.75 -12.85
N GLU A 20 -10.29 5.60 -12.07
CA GLU A 20 -9.64 6.70 -11.35
C GLU A 20 -8.50 7.34 -12.15
N LEU A 21 -7.77 6.54 -12.95
CA LEU A 21 -6.63 7.01 -13.75
C LEU A 21 -6.39 6.14 -14.99
N ASP A 22 -6.25 6.78 -16.16
CA ASP A 22 -5.74 6.13 -17.38
C ASP A 22 -4.21 5.96 -17.29
N ALA A 23 -3.77 4.76 -16.92
CA ALA A 23 -2.38 4.40 -16.73
C ALA A 23 -2.12 2.94 -17.15
N THR A 24 -0.86 2.60 -17.37
CA THR A 24 -0.44 1.20 -17.52
C THR A 24 -0.30 0.58 -16.13
N TYR A 25 -1.23 -0.31 -15.80
CA TYR A 25 -1.22 -1.07 -14.55
C TYR A 25 -0.34 -2.32 -14.68
N LEU A 26 0.71 -2.36 -13.86
CA LEU A 26 1.69 -3.43 -13.76
C LEU A 26 1.37 -4.31 -12.53
N PRO A 27 1.90 -5.55 -12.45
CA PRO A 27 1.86 -6.38 -11.25
C PRO A 27 2.40 -5.67 -9.99
N PRO A 28 2.24 -6.23 -8.78
CA PRO A 28 2.93 -5.73 -7.59
C PRO A 28 4.43 -5.57 -7.82
N VAL A 29 5.01 -4.48 -7.30
CA VAL A 29 6.42 -4.14 -7.52
C VAL A 29 7.35 -5.17 -6.88
N ALA A 30 8.40 -5.54 -7.62
CA ALA A 30 9.52 -6.35 -7.17
C ALA A 30 10.85 -5.62 -7.41
N GLN A 31 11.93 -6.18 -6.85
CA GLN A 31 13.29 -5.69 -7.11
C GLN A 31 13.60 -5.68 -8.62
N GLY A 32 14.14 -4.56 -9.08
CA GLY A 32 14.51 -4.29 -10.47
C GLY A 32 13.40 -3.67 -11.31
N ASP A 33 12.13 -3.73 -10.89
CA ASP A 33 11.02 -3.22 -11.71
C ASP A 33 11.08 -1.72 -11.92
N VAL A 34 11.31 -0.95 -10.85
CA VAL A 34 11.40 0.51 -10.93
C VAL A 34 12.61 0.91 -11.75
N LEU A 35 13.74 0.22 -11.58
CA LEU A 35 14.95 0.44 -12.37
C LEU A 35 14.72 0.23 -13.86
N ARG A 36 14.09 -0.88 -14.24
CA ARG A 36 13.77 -1.19 -15.64
C ARG A 36 12.84 -0.13 -16.23
N LEU A 37 11.85 0.29 -15.48
CA LEU A 37 10.88 1.28 -15.93
C LEU A 37 11.50 2.66 -16.14
N CYS A 38 12.54 3.03 -15.39
CA CYS A 38 13.25 4.30 -15.59
C CYS A 38 13.84 4.45 -17.01
N ALA A 39 14.17 3.34 -17.69
CA ALA A 39 14.68 3.36 -19.05
C ALA A 39 13.65 3.91 -20.06
N GLU A 40 12.35 3.69 -19.79
CA GLU A 40 11.23 4.17 -20.60
C GLU A 40 10.91 5.65 -20.38
N ARG A 41 11.58 6.31 -19.40
CA ARG A 41 11.33 7.71 -19.00
C ARG A 41 9.84 8.01 -18.78
N PRO A 42 9.18 7.28 -17.87
CA PRO A 42 7.76 7.49 -17.59
C PRO A 42 7.49 8.90 -17.10
N ALA A 43 6.30 9.41 -17.40
CA ALA A 43 5.81 10.68 -16.87
C ALA A 43 5.63 10.64 -15.35
N ALA A 44 5.25 9.48 -14.80
CA ALA A 44 5.19 9.22 -13.37
C ALA A 44 5.13 7.71 -13.08
N ILE A 45 5.55 7.33 -11.87
CA ILE A 45 5.45 5.97 -11.35
C ILE A 45 4.60 6.01 -10.08
N GLY A 46 3.58 5.15 -10.00
CA GLY A 46 2.80 4.89 -8.79
C GLY A 46 3.12 3.52 -8.21
N ILE A 47 3.35 3.43 -6.91
CA ILE A 47 3.55 2.17 -6.20
C ILE A 47 2.42 2.00 -5.20
N ILE A 48 1.57 0.99 -5.41
CA ILE A 48 0.54 0.59 -4.44
C ILE A 48 1.01 -0.70 -3.76
N ASP A 49 1.07 -1.77 -4.53
CA ASP A 49 1.41 -3.10 -4.00
C ASP A 49 2.84 -3.49 -4.37
N GLY A 50 3.43 -4.32 -3.51
CA GLY A 50 4.69 -5.01 -3.76
C GLY A 50 4.62 -6.41 -3.21
N PHE A 51 5.47 -7.29 -3.73
CA PHE A 51 5.56 -8.64 -3.19
C PHE A 51 6.30 -8.65 -1.85
N PHE A 52 5.81 -9.50 -0.95
CA PHE A 52 6.37 -9.72 0.38
C PHE A 52 6.80 -11.19 0.52
N GLU A 53 8.00 -11.43 1.06
CA GLU A 53 8.65 -12.75 1.30
C GLU A 53 8.96 -13.63 0.08
N SER A 54 8.12 -13.67 -0.96
CA SER A 54 8.26 -14.60 -2.09
C SER A 54 9.29 -14.18 -3.13
N VAL A 55 9.51 -12.87 -3.27
CA VAL A 55 10.56 -12.28 -4.09
C VAL A 55 11.17 -11.09 -3.34
N PRO A 56 12.42 -10.72 -3.64
CA PRO A 56 13.01 -9.52 -3.07
C PRO A 56 12.15 -8.29 -3.36
N SER A 57 11.78 -7.55 -2.31
CA SER A 57 11.01 -6.32 -2.43
C SER A 57 11.83 -5.24 -3.13
N VAL A 58 11.12 -4.27 -3.73
CA VAL A 58 11.73 -3.11 -4.39
C VAL A 58 12.76 -2.44 -3.50
N TRP A 59 13.94 -2.13 -4.06
CA TRP A 59 14.98 -1.44 -3.31
C TRP A 59 14.70 0.06 -3.25
N HIS A 60 14.98 0.67 -2.09
CA HIS A 60 15.01 2.13 -1.93
C HIS A 60 15.85 2.80 -3.01
N LYS A 61 16.97 2.17 -3.38
CA LYS A 61 17.90 2.72 -4.35
C LYS A 61 17.31 2.85 -5.75
N GLU A 62 16.38 1.98 -6.13
CA GLU A 62 15.70 2.10 -7.42
C GLU A 62 14.75 3.29 -7.45
N ILE A 63 14.03 3.51 -6.35
CA ILE A 63 13.12 4.65 -6.21
C ILE A 63 13.91 5.96 -6.15
N LEU A 64 15.00 6.00 -5.39
CA LEU A 64 15.92 7.14 -5.37
C LEU A 64 16.51 7.41 -6.76
N TYR A 65 16.82 6.38 -7.54
CA TYR A 65 17.30 6.56 -8.90
C TYR A 65 16.23 7.19 -9.81
N ALA A 66 14.98 6.74 -9.72
CA ALA A 66 13.86 7.34 -10.45
C ALA A 66 13.69 8.83 -10.10
N ILE A 67 13.70 9.16 -8.80
CA ILE A 67 13.60 10.55 -8.32
C ILE A 67 14.79 11.39 -8.82
N HIS A 68 16.00 10.85 -8.75
CA HIS A 68 17.21 11.52 -9.26
C HIS A 68 17.13 11.78 -10.77
N ALA A 69 16.49 10.89 -11.53
CA ALA A 69 16.24 11.06 -12.95
C ALA A 69 15.10 12.06 -13.27
N GLY A 70 14.50 12.69 -12.26
CA GLY A 70 13.40 13.64 -12.40
C GLY A 70 12.04 12.99 -12.62
N ILE A 71 11.91 11.69 -12.39
CA ILE A 71 10.64 10.96 -12.52
C ILE A 71 9.87 11.09 -11.20
N PRO A 72 8.65 11.67 -11.19
CA PRO A 72 7.80 11.67 -10.00
C PRO A 72 7.44 10.24 -9.60
N VAL A 73 7.70 9.89 -8.33
CA VAL A 73 7.32 8.60 -7.76
C VAL A 73 6.30 8.81 -6.64
N PHE A 74 5.14 8.20 -6.78
CA PHE A 74 4.06 8.20 -5.80
C PHE A 74 4.00 6.86 -5.06
N GLY A 75 3.65 6.89 -3.79
CA GLY A 75 3.37 5.68 -3.02
C GLY A 75 2.16 5.82 -2.13
N ALA A 76 1.33 4.78 -2.09
CA ALA A 76 0.15 4.73 -1.22
C ALA A 76 -0.24 3.29 -0.92
N SER A 77 -0.66 3.03 0.32
CA SER A 77 -1.04 1.70 0.80
C SER A 77 0.08 0.64 0.70
N SER A 78 -0.06 -0.47 1.43
CA SER A 78 0.80 -1.66 1.25
C SER A 78 2.31 -1.32 1.22
N MET A 79 3.09 -1.94 0.33
CA MET A 79 4.50 -1.61 0.10
C MET A 79 4.72 -0.14 -0.29
N GLY A 80 3.79 0.46 -1.03
CA GLY A 80 3.86 1.85 -1.49
C GLY A 80 3.91 2.86 -0.34
N ALA A 81 3.10 2.66 0.70
CA ALA A 81 3.08 3.53 1.88
C ALA A 81 4.38 3.45 2.68
N LEU A 82 4.92 2.24 2.87
CA LEU A 82 6.19 2.03 3.57
C LEU A 82 7.33 2.77 2.86
N ARG A 83 7.49 2.51 1.56
CA ARG A 83 8.54 3.17 0.75
C ARG A 83 8.34 4.68 0.68
N ALA A 84 7.10 5.14 0.59
CA ALA A 84 6.81 6.57 0.64
C ALA A 84 7.20 7.20 1.97
N ALA A 85 6.91 6.57 3.11
CA ALA A 85 7.27 7.10 4.43
C ALA A 85 8.79 7.22 4.59
N GLU A 86 9.53 6.18 4.19
CA GLU A 86 11.00 6.14 4.26
C GLU A 86 11.66 7.13 3.28
N LEU A 87 11.07 7.33 2.10
CA LEU A 87 11.65 8.13 1.01
C LEU A 87 11.04 9.52 0.84
N TYR A 88 10.09 9.89 1.68
CA TYR A 88 9.47 11.21 1.69
C TYR A 88 10.50 12.35 1.83
N PRO A 89 11.50 12.27 2.74
CA PRO A 89 12.53 13.32 2.84
C PRO A 89 13.37 13.49 1.56
N PHE A 90 13.43 12.45 0.72
CA PHE A 90 14.24 12.42 -0.51
C PHE A 90 13.45 12.80 -1.76
N GLY A 91 12.13 13.01 -1.67
CA GLY A 91 11.30 13.49 -2.77
C GLY A 91 10.23 12.50 -3.27
N MET A 92 10.07 11.34 -2.63
CA MET A 92 8.94 10.46 -2.93
C MET A 92 7.63 11.09 -2.43
N ILE A 93 6.57 10.99 -3.23
CA ILE A 93 5.26 11.59 -2.93
C ILE A 93 4.37 10.54 -2.26
N GLY A 94 4.27 10.60 -0.94
CA GLY A 94 3.32 9.76 -0.20
C GLY A 94 1.90 10.30 -0.24
N VAL A 95 0.92 9.39 -0.34
CA VAL A 95 -0.50 9.73 -0.36
C VAL A 95 -1.30 8.79 0.56
N GLY A 96 -2.23 9.37 1.31
CA GLY A 96 -3.20 8.61 2.10
C GLY A 96 -2.84 8.47 3.58
N ALA A 97 -3.82 8.00 4.35
CA ALA A 97 -3.73 7.96 5.81
C ALA A 97 -2.69 6.94 6.31
N ILE A 98 -2.47 5.85 5.58
CA ILE A 98 -1.48 4.81 5.91
C ILE A 98 -0.07 5.38 5.78
N PHE A 99 0.23 6.07 4.66
CA PHE A 99 1.50 6.77 4.48
C PHE A 99 1.74 7.78 5.60
N GLU A 100 0.76 8.62 5.89
CA GLU A 100 0.86 9.62 6.97
C GLU A 100 1.11 8.95 8.32
N ALA A 101 0.46 7.81 8.58
CA ALA A 101 0.66 7.07 9.83
C ALA A 101 2.08 6.51 9.98
N PHE A 102 2.69 5.98 8.92
CA PHE A 102 4.10 5.57 8.96
C PHE A 102 5.05 6.76 9.04
N ARG A 103 4.82 7.81 8.25
CA ARG A 103 5.65 9.03 8.25
C ARG A 103 5.69 9.66 9.64
N ASP A 104 4.55 9.71 10.33
CA ASP A 104 4.41 10.33 11.64
C ASP A 104 4.78 9.38 12.80
N GLY A 105 5.22 8.14 12.52
CA GLY A 105 5.58 7.14 13.53
C GLY A 105 4.39 6.58 14.33
N ARG A 106 3.16 6.74 13.84
CA ARG A 106 1.96 6.14 14.45
C ARG A 106 1.82 4.66 14.12
N LEU A 107 2.42 4.22 13.01
CA LEU A 107 2.63 2.83 12.64
C LEU A 107 4.12 2.63 12.39
N GLU A 108 4.68 1.53 12.87
CA GLU A 108 6.10 1.21 12.71
C GLU A 108 6.32 -0.20 12.15
N ASP A 109 5.40 -1.14 12.42
CA ASP A 109 5.52 -2.51 11.95
C ASP A 109 5.07 -2.66 10.49
N ASP A 110 5.91 -3.25 9.64
CA ASP A 110 5.61 -3.56 8.23
C ASP A 110 4.37 -4.46 8.07
N ASP A 111 4.09 -5.29 9.08
CA ASP A 111 2.96 -6.21 9.08
C ASP A 111 1.59 -5.51 9.17
N GLU A 112 1.57 -4.20 9.45
CA GLU A 112 0.34 -3.41 9.53
C GLU A 112 -0.42 -3.41 8.19
N VAL A 113 0.33 -3.49 7.09
CA VAL A 113 -0.19 -3.43 5.73
C VAL A 113 -0.05 -4.74 4.94
N ALA A 114 0.63 -5.74 5.51
CA ALA A 114 0.90 -7.02 4.88
C ALA A 114 -0.37 -7.88 4.78
N VAL A 115 -0.55 -8.55 3.65
CA VAL A 115 -1.62 -9.52 3.39
C VAL A 115 -1.07 -10.70 2.60
N ILE A 116 -1.69 -11.87 2.74
CA ILE A 116 -1.54 -12.93 1.73
C ILE A 116 -2.53 -12.65 0.60
N HIS A 117 -2.11 -12.87 -0.64
CA HIS A 117 -2.99 -12.82 -1.80
C HIS A 117 -2.87 -14.08 -2.67
N GLY A 118 -3.91 -14.36 -3.43
CA GLY A 118 -3.91 -15.39 -4.47
C GLY A 118 -2.96 -15.04 -5.63
N PRO A 119 -2.76 -15.97 -6.58
CA PRO A 119 -1.89 -15.73 -7.72
C PRO A 119 -2.52 -14.76 -8.73
N ALA A 120 -1.74 -14.33 -9.72
CA ALA A 120 -2.13 -13.31 -10.69
C ALA A 120 -3.38 -13.71 -11.51
N GLU A 121 -3.53 -15.00 -11.80
CA GLU A 121 -4.65 -15.57 -12.56
C GLU A 121 -6.00 -15.42 -11.83
N LEU A 122 -5.97 -15.23 -10.51
CA LEU A 122 -7.13 -14.95 -9.66
C LEU A 122 -7.22 -13.46 -9.26
N GLY A 123 -6.52 -12.59 -9.99
CA GLY A 123 -6.53 -11.14 -9.76
C GLY A 123 -5.96 -10.72 -8.41
N TYR A 124 -5.05 -11.52 -7.83
CA TYR A 124 -4.45 -11.26 -6.51
C TYR A 124 -5.49 -11.13 -5.37
N THR A 125 -6.52 -11.97 -5.34
CA THR A 125 -7.54 -11.91 -4.27
C THR A 125 -6.91 -12.01 -2.87
N SER A 126 -7.17 -11.06 -1.97
CA SER A 126 -6.65 -11.08 -0.60
C SER A 126 -7.22 -12.25 0.20
N LEU A 127 -6.35 -13.00 0.87
CA LEU A 127 -6.67 -14.19 1.68
C LEU A 127 -6.55 -13.93 3.18
N SER A 128 -5.97 -12.80 3.57
CA SER A 128 -5.96 -12.29 4.93
C SER A 128 -6.32 -10.80 4.97
N GLU A 129 -6.54 -10.26 6.16
CA GLU A 129 -6.88 -8.86 6.36
C GLU A 129 -5.70 -8.05 6.91
N ALA A 130 -5.51 -6.83 6.38
CA ALA A 130 -4.48 -5.93 6.84
C ALA A 130 -4.84 -5.35 8.23
N MET A 131 -3.85 -5.17 9.10
CA MET A 131 -4.11 -4.65 10.44
C MET A 131 -4.70 -3.23 10.40
N VAL A 132 -4.25 -2.39 9.46
CA VAL A 132 -4.81 -1.04 9.27
C VAL A 132 -6.32 -1.05 8.97
N ASN A 133 -6.79 -2.03 8.20
CA ASN A 133 -8.23 -2.19 7.90
C ASN A 133 -9.00 -2.66 9.14
N ILE A 134 -8.42 -3.58 9.92
CA ILE A 134 -9.01 -4.05 11.19
C ILE A 134 -9.14 -2.89 12.18
N ARG A 135 -8.05 -2.13 12.41
CA ARG A 135 -8.05 -0.95 13.32
C ARG A 135 -9.11 0.05 12.92
N ARG A 136 -9.19 0.39 11.63
CA ARG A 136 -10.18 1.34 11.13
C ARG A 136 -11.61 0.82 11.30
N THR A 137 -11.86 -0.44 10.94
CA THR A 137 -13.17 -1.07 11.08
C THR A 137 -13.63 -1.15 12.55
N LEU A 138 -12.71 -1.46 13.48
CA LEU A 138 -13.01 -1.47 14.91
C LEU A 138 -13.30 -0.06 15.44
N SER A 139 -12.55 0.95 14.99
CA SER A 139 -12.80 2.35 15.32
C SER A 139 -14.20 2.80 14.86
N ASP A 140 -14.58 2.47 13.64
CA ASP A 140 -15.90 2.81 13.08
C ASP A 140 -17.02 2.11 13.87
N ALA A 141 -16.84 0.83 14.23
CA ALA A 141 -17.80 0.10 15.06
C ALA A 141 -17.97 0.70 16.47
N VAL A 142 -16.90 1.25 17.07
CA VAL A 142 -16.99 1.96 18.36
C VAL A 142 -17.73 3.29 18.19
N ALA A 143 -17.44 4.04 17.13
CA ALA A 143 -18.12 5.31 16.83
C ALA A 143 -19.63 5.11 16.64
N GLU A 144 -20.03 4.00 16.00
CA GLU A 144 -21.43 3.60 15.80
C GLU A 144 -22.06 2.88 17.01
N ARG A 145 -21.32 2.72 18.11
CA ARG A 145 -21.76 2.05 19.35
C ARG A 145 -22.13 0.57 19.16
N VAL A 146 -21.58 -0.08 18.14
CA VAL A 146 -21.68 -1.53 17.93
C VAL A 146 -20.78 -2.27 18.92
N LEU A 147 -19.61 -1.70 19.20
CA LEU A 147 -18.65 -2.18 20.19
C LEU A 147 -18.39 -1.11 21.25
N THR A 148 -18.08 -1.54 22.46
CA THR A 148 -17.42 -0.66 23.43
C THR A 148 -15.94 -0.52 23.08
N ALA A 149 -15.32 0.58 23.51
CA ALA A 149 -13.89 0.79 23.34
C ALA A 149 -13.06 -0.35 23.97
N GLY A 150 -13.51 -0.88 25.11
CA GLY A 150 -12.86 -2.01 25.79
C GLY A 150 -12.83 -3.28 24.94
N THR A 151 -13.99 -3.67 24.38
CA THR A 151 -14.07 -4.86 23.50
C THR A 151 -13.27 -4.67 22.22
N ALA A 152 -13.33 -3.48 21.61
CA ALA A 152 -12.57 -3.18 20.40
C ALA A 152 -11.05 -3.28 20.63
N LEU A 153 -10.53 -2.72 21.73
CA LEU A 153 -9.10 -2.83 22.09
C LEU A 153 -8.66 -4.28 22.30
N ARG A 154 -9.51 -5.12 22.90
CA ARG A 154 -9.22 -6.55 23.07
C ARG A 154 -9.19 -7.30 21.74
N LEU A 155 -10.16 -7.04 20.86
CA LEU A 155 -10.19 -7.63 19.51
C LEU A 155 -9.00 -7.16 18.67
N GLU A 156 -8.61 -5.90 18.79
CA GLU A 156 -7.41 -5.36 18.15
C GLU A 156 -6.14 -6.09 18.62
N SER A 157 -5.96 -6.29 19.94
CA SER A 157 -4.82 -7.05 20.48
C SER A 157 -4.77 -8.47 19.90
N ILE A 158 -5.91 -9.16 19.87
CA ILE A 158 -6.02 -10.50 19.28
C ILE A 158 -5.59 -10.48 17.82
N ALA A 159 -6.06 -9.51 17.02
CA ALA A 159 -5.69 -9.40 15.62
C ALA A 159 -4.19 -9.13 15.43
N LYS A 160 -3.60 -8.29 16.28
CA LYS A 160 -2.17 -7.96 16.21
C LYS A 160 -1.29 -9.14 16.60
N GLU A 161 -1.68 -9.92 17.59
CA GLU A 161 -0.97 -11.14 18.02
C GLU A 161 -0.99 -12.27 16.97
N LEU A 162 -1.98 -12.27 16.07
CA LEU A 162 -2.01 -13.22 14.96
C LEU A 162 -0.92 -12.90 13.91
N PRO A 163 -0.25 -13.92 13.35
CA PRO A 163 0.54 -13.75 12.14
C PRO A 163 -0.32 -13.10 11.05
N TYR A 164 0.23 -12.14 10.29
CA TYR A 164 -0.53 -11.39 9.27
C TYR A 164 -1.23 -12.30 8.24
N ARG A 165 -0.65 -13.48 7.99
CA ARG A 165 -1.15 -14.55 7.13
C ARG A 165 -2.47 -15.16 7.59
N GLU A 166 -2.75 -15.04 8.89
CA GLU A 166 -3.86 -15.68 9.59
C GLU A 166 -4.92 -14.66 10.04
N ARG A 167 -4.68 -13.36 9.81
CA ARG A 167 -5.59 -12.29 10.20
C ARG A 167 -6.89 -12.31 9.41
N GLY A 168 -7.99 -12.13 10.12
CA GLY A 168 -9.31 -11.99 9.54
C GLY A 168 -10.39 -11.92 10.62
N TYR A 169 -11.47 -11.18 10.34
CA TYR A 169 -12.54 -10.91 11.30
C TYR A 169 -13.16 -12.17 11.90
N GLY A 170 -13.34 -13.23 11.10
CA GLY A 170 -13.91 -14.49 11.59
C GLY A 170 -13.03 -15.17 12.64
N ARG A 171 -11.71 -15.15 12.45
CA ARG A 171 -10.76 -15.73 13.41
C ARG A 171 -10.63 -14.86 14.66
N MET A 172 -10.54 -13.54 14.49
CA MET A 172 -10.52 -12.56 15.57
C MET A 172 -11.76 -12.70 16.48
N LEU A 173 -12.96 -12.80 15.89
CA LEU A 173 -14.22 -13.00 16.63
C LEU A 173 -14.26 -14.33 17.38
N ARG A 174 -13.73 -15.41 16.79
CA ARG A 174 -13.68 -16.73 17.44
C ARG A 174 -12.79 -16.68 18.69
N LEU A 175 -11.56 -16.18 18.54
CA LEU A 175 -10.61 -16.04 19.65
C LEU A 175 -11.13 -15.08 20.74
N GLY A 176 -11.85 -14.02 20.34
CA GLY A 176 -12.53 -13.14 21.28
C GLY A 176 -13.58 -13.87 22.13
N GLY A 177 -14.29 -14.85 21.54
CA GLY A 177 -15.20 -15.72 22.27
C GLY A 177 -14.48 -16.67 23.23
N ASP A 178 -13.33 -17.21 22.83
CA ASP A 178 -12.53 -18.14 23.66
C ASP A 178 -12.00 -17.49 24.95
N ILE A 179 -11.83 -16.16 24.97
CA ILE A 179 -11.45 -15.38 26.17
C ILE A 179 -12.63 -14.69 26.85
N GLU A 180 -13.85 -15.13 26.55
CA GLU A 180 -15.10 -14.67 27.18
C GLU A 180 -15.38 -13.15 27.01
N LEU A 181 -15.03 -12.55 25.87
CA LEU A 181 -15.53 -11.20 25.53
C LEU A 181 -17.07 -11.19 25.45
N PRO A 182 -17.73 -10.04 25.69
CA PRO A 182 -19.19 -9.98 25.76
C PRO A 182 -19.87 -10.54 24.50
N ALA A 183 -20.56 -11.67 24.63
CA ALA A 183 -21.14 -12.40 23.50
C ALA A 183 -22.15 -11.55 22.69
N ALA A 184 -22.87 -10.65 23.36
CA ALA A 184 -23.79 -9.71 22.70
C ALA A 184 -23.05 -8.74 21.77
N GLU A 185 -21.92 -8.19 22.20
CA GLU A 185 -21.09 -7.29 21.37
C GLU A 185 -20.46 -8.06 20.20
N LEU A 186 -19.93 -9.27 20.43
CA LEU A 186 -19.38 -10.10 19.36
C LEU A 186 -20.43 -10.47 18.30
N SER A 187 -21.67 -10.75 18.73
CA SER A 187 -22.79 -11.04 17.84
C SER A 187 -23.22 -9.80 17.05
N ALA A 188 -23.36 -8.65 17.73
CA ALA A 188 -23.71 -7.38 17.10
C ALA A 188 -22.67 -6.97 16.04
N PHE A 189 -21.39 -7.05 16.39
CA PHE A 189 -20.30 -6.74 15.49
C PHE A 189 -20.26 -7.71 14.29
N ARG A 190 -20.46 -9.02 14.52
CA ARG A 190 -20.58 -10.00 13.43
C ARG A 190 -21.71 -9.65 12.45
N GLY A 191 -22.86 -9.21 12.95
CA GLY A 191 -24.00 -8.80 12.12
C GLY A 191 -23.77 -7.48 11.38
N TRP A 192 -22.95 -6.58 11.95
CA TRP A 192 -22.62 -5.27 11.37
C TRP A 192 -21.53 -5.34 10.28
N LEU A 193 -20.56 -6.25 10.42
CA LEU A 193 -19.40 -6.38 9.52
C LEU A 193 -19.72 -6.41 8.01
N PRO A 194 -20.79 -7.07 7.50
CA PRO A 194 -21.06 -7.08 6.06
C PRO A 194 -21.24 -5.69 5.43
N GLN A 195 -21.65 -4.69 6.22
CA GLN A 195 -21.88 -3.32 5.75
C GLN A 195 -20.90 -2.32 6.37
N GLY A 196 -20.34 -2.62 7.54
CA GLY A 196 -19.48 -1.71 8.29
C GLY A 196 -17.98 -1.86 8.05
N ARG A 197 -17.52 -2.87 7.30
CA ARG A 197 -16.08 -3.00 7.00
C ARG A 197 -15.56 -1.81 6.23
N PHE A 198 -14.41 -1.31 6.66
CA PHE A 198 -13.69 -0.25 5.96
C PHE A 198 -12.36 -0.75 5.40
N ASP A 199 -12.13 -0.49 4.12
CA ASP A 199 -10.90 -0.84 3.41
C ASP A 199 -10.04 0.41 3.21
N GLN A 200 -9.25 0.74 4.23
CA GLN A 200 -8.35 1.90 4.21
C GLN A 200 -7.30 1.76 3.12
N LYS A 201 -6.82 0.53 2.87
CA LYS A 201 -5.85 0.25 1.80
C LYS A 201 -6.40 0.66 0.43
N ARG A 202 -7.65 0.29 0.14
CA ARG A 202 -8.34 0.64 -1.11
C ARG A 202 -8.55 2.15 -1.25
N GLU A 203 -8.99 2.82 -0.18
CA GLU A 203 -9.24 4.27 -0.23
C GLU A 203 -7.94 5.07 -0.43
N ASP A 204 -6.84 4.68 0.21
CA ASP A 204 -5.53 5.30 -0.01
C ASP A 204 -5.03 5.08 -1.45
N ALA A 205 -5.22 3.89 -2.00
CA ALA A 205 -4.88 3.60 -3.40
C ALA A 205 -5.66 4.50 -4.38
N LYS A 206 -6.98 4.63 -4.21
CA LYS A 206 -7.81 5.54 -5.01
C LYS A 206 -7.36 7.00 -4.85
N ALA A 207 -7.06 7.42 -3.62
CA ALA A 207 -6.58 8.78 -3.35
C ALA A 207 -5.26 9.08 -4.08
N MET A 208 -4.36 8.10 -4.18
CA MET A 208 -3.12 8.23 -4.95
C MET A 208 -3.40 8.40 -6.44
N LEU A 209 -4.22 7.54 -7.03
CA LEU A 209 -4.56 7.61 -8.47
C LEU A 209 -5.19 8.96 -8.83
N ARG A 210 -6.13 9.45 -8.02
CA ARG A 210 -6.74 10.78 -8.16
C ARG A 210 -5.71 11.91 -8.02
N THR A 211 -4.74 11.75 -7.12
CA THR A 211 -3.66 12.74 -6.93
C THR A 211 -2.72 12.78 -8.12
N MET A 212 -2.37 11.62 -8.68
CA MET A 212 -1.58 11.50 -9.91
C MET A 212 -2.31 12.16 -11.09
N ALA A 213 -3.59 11.84 -11.29
CA ALA A 213 -4.42 12.43 -12.34
C ALA A 213 -4.42 13.96 -12.27
N ARG A 214 -4.59 14.52 -11.06
CA ARG A 214 -4.61 15.97 -10.84
C ARG A 214 -3.26 16.62 -11.17
N ARG A 215 -2.15 16.07 -10.67
CA ARG A 215 -0.81 16.65 -10.89
C ARG A 215 -0.38 16.58 -12.34
N LEU A 216 -0.67 15.47 -13.02
CA LEU A 216 -0.30 15.29 -14.42
C LEU A 216 -1.20 16.09 -15.38
N GLY A 217 -2.44 16.39 -14.99
CA GLY A 217 -3.33 17.28 -15.73
C GLY A 217 -3.00 18.77 -15.57
N GLN A 218 -2.24 19.15 -14.56
CA GLN A 218 -1.85 20.54 -14.29
C GLN A 218 -0.53 20.89 -14.98
N ARG A 219 -0.58 21.78 -15.99
CA ARG A 219 0.61 22.35 -16.67
C ARG A 219 1.26 23.48 -15.87
N THR A 220 1.34 23.37 -14.54
CA THR A 220 1.87 24.42 -13.65
C THR A 220 3.05 23.89 -12.81
N GLU A 221 3.80 24.78 -12.17
CA GLU A 221 4.99 24.46 -11.35
C GLU A 221 4.75 23.38 -10.27
N ASP A 222 3.51 23.23 -9.79
CA ASP A 222 3.07 22.17 -8.85
C ASP A 222 3.04 20.74 -9.44
N GLY A 223 3.08 20.62 -10.77
CA GLY A 223 3.17 19.35 -11.50
C GLY A 223 4.61 18.83 -11.65
N VAL A 224 5.61 19.61 -11.24
CA VAL A 224 7.02 19.23 -11.29
C VAL A 224 7.32 18.25 -10.14
N ALA A 225 8.07 17.18 -10.44
CA ALA A 225 8.56 16.26 -9.41
C ALA A 225 9.27 17.06 -8.30
N PRO A 226 9.10 16.71 -7.01
CA PRO A 226 9.93 17.29 -5.97
C PRO A 226 11.41 17.15 -6.35
N GLU A 227 12.18 18.23 -6.23
CA GLU A 227 13.60 18.20 -6.54
C GLU A 227 14.31 17.15 -5.66
N ALA A 228 15.21 16.38 -6.25
CA ALA A 228 15.97 15.37 -5.52
C ALA A 228 16.86 16.05 -4.47
N ARG A 229 16.56 15.82 -3.18
CA ARG A 229 17.30 16.44 -2.05
C ARG A 229 18.45 15.59 -1.55
N PHE A 230 19.16 14.93 -2.47
CA PHE A 230 20.26 14.02 -2.14
C PHE A 230 21.23 13.89 -3.31
N HIS A 231 22.46 13.48 -3.00
CA HIS A 231 23.43 13.02 -4.00
C HIS A 231 23.23 11.52 -4.23
N PHE A 232 23.07 11.12 -5.50
CA PHE A 232 22.88 9.70 -5.83
C PHE A 232 24.23 8.99 -5.95
N GLU A 233 24.55 8.16 -4.94
CA GLU A 233 25.79 7.39 -4.92
C GLU A 233 25.73 6.17 -5.84
N ARG A 234 26.60 6.11 -6.85
CA ARG A 234 26.72 4.98 -7.77
C ARG A 234 27.65 3.90 -7.21
N THR A 235 27.08 2.98 -6.45
CA THR A 235 27.83 1.87 -5.82
C THR A 235 28.07 0.73 -6.81
N VAL A 236 29.08 -0.10 -6.55
CA VAL A 236 29.42 -1.26 -7.42
C VAL A 236 28.21 -2.21 -7.63
N LEU A 237 27.44 -2.48 -6.57
CA LEU A 237 26.23 -3.29 -6.66
C LEU A 237 25.16 -2.64 -7.55
N TRP A 238 25.05 -1.31 -7.51
CA TRP A 238 24.12 -0.56 -8.34
C TRP A 238 24.52 -0.59 -9.82
N GLU A 239 25.80 -0.39 -10.11
CA GLU A 239 26.31 -0.50 -11.49
C GLU A 239 26.09 -1.88 -12.10
N ARG A 240 26.19 -2.92 -11.27
CA ARG A 240 25.89 -4.28 -11.70
C ARG A 240 24.41 -4.45 -12.03
N ALA A 241 23.51 -4.01 -11.13
CA ALA A 241 22.07 -4.07 -11.34
C ALA A 241 21.64 -3.32 -12.61
N LEU A 242 22.21 -2.13 -12.85
CA LEU A 242 21.97 -1.35 -14.07
C LEU A 242 22.35 -2.09 -15.36
N ARG A 243 23.48 -2.83 -15.36
CA ARG A 243 23.91 -3.60 -16.54
C ARG A 243 23.06 -4.85 -16.78
N GLU A 244 22.55 -5.46 -15.71
CA GLU A 244 21.78 -6.70 -15.76
C GLU A 244 20.27 -6.46 -16.00
N ALA A 245 19.80 -5.21 -15.88
CA ALA A 245 18.41 -4.84 -16.09
C ALA A 245 18.01 -4.95 -17.58
N ALA A 246 17.33 -6.04 -17.95
CA ALA A 246 16.61 -6.16 -19.22
C ALA A 246 15.29 -5.36 -19.18
N PRO A 247 14.73 -4.88 -20.30
CA PRO A 247 13.44 -4.17 -20.31
C PRO A 247 12.30 -5.01 -19.73
N LEU A 248 11.30 -4.35 -19.13
CA LEU A 248 10.07 -5.03 -18.71
C LEU A 248 9.30 -5.53 -19.95
N ALA A 249 8.76 -6.75 -19.88
CA ALA A 249 7.75 -7.20 -20.83
C ALA A 249 6.43 -6.49 -20.45
N ILE A 250 6.08 -5.44 -21.20
CA ILE A 250 4.86 -4.64 -21.02
C ILE A 250 3.70 -5.30 -21.74
#